data_AF-A0A2G5VY06-F1
#
_entry.id   AF-A0A2G5VY06-F1
#
_cell.length_a   1.000
_cell.length_b   1.000
_cell.length_c   1.000
_cell.angle_alpha   90.00
_cell.angle_beta   90.00
_cell.angle_gamma   90.00
#
_symmetry.space_group_name_H-M   'P 1'
#
loop_
_entity.id
_entity.type
_entity.pdbx_description
1 polymer ?
#
loop_
_entity_poly.entity_id
_entity_poly.type
_entity_poly.pdbx_seq_one_letter_code
_entity_poly.pdbx_strand_id
1 'polypeptide(L)'
;MRKIIYFDEGSATDILLMEHGGQISSIDEKKGTVSLKGEAVGEVSAGASTGFLTIVKAAFNAKVSANVSHSRDTLATKTVTNTILTDFVNLKEKLVEKKTIEILEGYKVTALKDSFAFMKMYAPYMKIFREGSEAIEELKDLDLQNVDEILTAAKGYYEMVAFKNQKEVVLRFNINAFKNAYMLTDLPKMNLTFVAIEVGDCNKEDLIMQNELSGDSPSVDSLKVSAIMGNNQVPQNGTITKLKLYDVILAGIGEIQNED
;
A
#
# COMPACT_ATOMS: atom_id res chain seq x y z
N MET A 1 10.61 14.96 -0.63
CA MET A 1 11.36 13.72 -0.96
C MET A 1 12.14 13.97 -2.24
N ARG A 2 13.40 13.53 -2.33
CA ARG A 2 14.23 13.73 -3.54
C ARG A 2 13.99 12.70 -4.64
N LYS A 3 13.48 11.51 -4.28
CA LYS A 3 13.15 10.45 -5.22
C LYS A 3 11.98 9.62 -4.71
N ILE A 4 10.94 9.48 -5.51
CA ILE A 4 9.79 8.62 -5.21
C ILE A 4 10.06 7.20 -5.72
N ILE A 5 9.90 6.23 -4.84
CA ILE A 5 10.11 4.80 -5.10
C ILE A 5 8.76 4.09 -5.22
N TYR A 6 7.78 4.52 -4.43
CA TYR A 6 6.45 3.92 -4.33
C TYR A 6 5.42 5.03 -4.12
N PHE A 7 4.28 4.96 -4.82
CA PHE A 7 3.13 5.83 -4.58
C PHE A 7 1.82 5.12 -4.94
N ASP A 8 1.03 4.79 -3.92
CA ASP A 8 -0.32 4.23 -4.06
C ASP A 8 -1.32 5.35 -4.34
N GLU A 9 -1.53 5.60 -5.64
CA GLU A 9 -2.40 6.66 -6.13
C GLU A 9 -3.87 6.49 -5.70
N GLY A 10 -4.35 5.24 -5.61
CA GLY A 10 -5.72 4.95 -5.21
C GLY A 10 -5.97 5.36 -3.76
N SER A 11 -5.10 4.91 -2.86
CA SER A 11 -5.18 5.25 -1.44
C SER A 11 -5.04 6.76 -1.20
N ALA A 12 -4.09 7.41 -1.90
CA ALA A 12 -3.93 8.85 -1.81
C ALA A 12 -5.17 9.61 -2.32
N THR A 13 -5.77 9.15 -3.42
CA THR A 13 -7.00 9.72 -4.00
C THR A 13 -8.17 9.65 -3.02
N ASP A 14 -8.36 8.50 -2.37
CA ASP A 14 -9.43 8.31 -1.38
C ASP A 14 -9.26 9.26 -0.19
N ILE A 15 -8.04 9.39 0.33
CA ILE A 15 -7.73 10.32 1.42
C ILE A 15 -8.00 11.77 0.99
N LEU A 16 -7.56 12.17 -0.20
CA LEU A 16 -7.81 13.52 -0.72
C LEU A 16 -9.31 13.79 -0.84
N LEU A 17 -10.11 12.82 -1.31
CA LEU A 17 -11.55 12.97 -1.43
C LEU A 17 -12.21 13.12 -0.05
N MET A 18 -11.79 12.33 0.94
CA MET A 18 -12.29 12.43 2.31
C MET A 18 -11.96 13.78 2.95
N GLU A 19 -10.73 14.28 2.76
CA GLU A 19 -10.32 15.59 3.28
C GLU A 19 -11.10 16.77 2.68
N HIS A 20 -11.65 16.61 1.47
CA HIS A 20 -12.45 17.63 0.79
C HIS A 20 -13.97 17.44 0.94
N GLY A 21 -14.42 16.68 1.95
CA GLY A 21 -15.83 16.54 2.31
C GLY A 21 -16.52 15.28 1.80
N GLY A 22 -15.84 14.42 1.03
CA GLY A 22 -16.37 13.14 0.57
C GLY A 22 -17.00 13.17 -0.83
N GLN A 23 -17.81 12.15 -1.15
CA GLN A 23 -18.26 11.82 -2.51
C GLN A 23 -18.82 13.03 -3.29
N ILE A 24 -18.45 13.09 -4.56
CA ILE A 24 -19.01 13.99 -5.57
C ILE A 24 -20.54 13.93 -5.50
N SER A 25 -21.17 15.02 -5.08
CA SER A 25 -22.57 15.01 -4.67
C SER A 25 -23.55 15.36 -5.74
N SER A 26 -23.13 16.18 -6.68
CA SER A 26 -23.93 16.52 -7.84
C SER A 26 -23.03 16.84 -8.99
N ILE A 27 -23.39 16.22 -10.10
CA ILE A 27 -22.82 16.44 -11.40
C ILE A 27 -23.84 17.30 -12.14
N ASP A 28 -23.51 18.55 -12.41
CA ASP A 28 -24.29 19.34 -13.37
C ASP A 28 -23.81 19.01 -14.78
N GLU A 29 -24.39 17.97 -15.38
CA GLU A 29 -24.07 17.51 -16.74
C GLU A 29 -24.24 18.61 -17.79
N LYS A 30 -25.07 19.63 -17.53
CA LYS A 30 -25.31 20.74 -18.45
C LYS A 30 -24.25 21.84 -18.36
N LYS A 31 -23.54 21.94 -17.23
CA LYS A 31 -22.52 22.98 -16.99
C LYS A 31 -21.09 22.46 -16.91
N GLY A 32 -20.89 21.14 -16.85
CA GLY A 32 -19.55 20.56 -16.68
C GLY A 32 -18.93 20.97 -15.34
N THR A 33 -19.73 20.94 -14.27
CA THR A 33 -19.27 21.32 -12.93
C THR A 33 -19.50 20.21 -11.92
N VAL A 34 -18.43 19.87 -11.19
CA VAL A 34 -18.44 18.92 -10.07
C VAL A 34 -18.53 19.70 -8.76
N SER A 35 -19.52 19.38 -7.92
CA SER A 35 -19.58 19.83 -6.53
C SER A 35 -19.47 18.63 -5.57
N LEU A 36 -18.78 18.85 -4.46
CA LEU A 36 -18.60 17.87 -3.37
C LEU A 36 -19.66 18.15 -2.30
N LYS A 37 -20.27 17.11 -1.69
CA LYS A 37 -21.18 17.30 -0.55
C LYS A 37 -20.34 17.42 0.70
N GLY A 38 -20.40 18.56 1.35
CA GLY A 38 -19.95 18.70 2.74
C GLY A 38 -20.51 20.01 3.29
N GLU A 39 -20.99 19.99 4.53
CA GLU A 39 -21.46 21.20 5.24
C GLU A 39 -20.35 22.25 5.43
N ALA A 40 -19.11 21.95 5.05
CA ALA A 40 -17.98 22.87 5.03
C ALA A 40 -17.72 23.45 3.63
N VAL A 41 -18.68 24.22 3.10
CA VAL A 41 -18.36 25.30 2.12
C VAL A 41 -17.94 26.58 2.87
N GLY A 42 -17.87 26.54 4.20
CA GLY A 42 -17.26 27.55 5.04
C GLY A 42 -15.78 27.22 5.26
N GLU A 43 -14.91 28.06 4.69
CA GLU A 43 -13.45 28.03 4.84
C GLU A 43 -12.77 26.78 4.27
N VAL A 44 -12.61 26.75 2.94
CA VAL A 44 -11.40 26.16 2.37
C VAL A 44 -10.23 26.91 3.01
N SER A 45 -9.65 26.30 4.05
CA SER A 45 -8.48 26.86 4.73
C SER A 45 -7.45 27.24 3.68
N ALA A 46 -7.11 28.53 3.62
CA ALA A 46 -6.09 29.06 2.73
C ALA A 46 -4.80 28.25 2.95
N GLY A 47 -4.50 27.33 2.02
CA GLY A 47 -3.42 26.35 2.16
C GLY A 47 -3.73 24.94 1.63
N ALA A 48 -5.01 24.59 1.42
CA ALA A 48 -5.34 23.30 0.79
C ALA A 48 -5.10 23.34 -0.72
N SER A 49 -4.21 22.48 -1.22
CA SER A 49 -3.97 22.30 -2.66
C SER A 49 -5.22 21.74 -3.34
N THR A 50 -5.72 22.43 -4.37
CA THR A 50 -6.95 22.07 -5.11
C THR A 50 -6.67 21.50 -6.51
N GLY A 51 -5.42 21.12 -6.80
CA GLY A 51 -5.00 20.65 -8.12
C GLY A 51 -5.73 19.38 -8.53
N PHE A 52 -5.84 18.43 -7.61
CA PHE A 52 -6.56 17.17 -7.76
C PHE A 52 -8.03 17.41 -8.10
N LEU A 53 -8.71 18.33 -7.39
CA LEU A 53 -10.10 18.67 -7.66
C LEU A 53 -10.30 19.24 -9.08
N THR A 54 -9.31 19.98 -9.58
CA THR A 54 -9.33 20.54 -10.93
C THR A 54 -9.19 19.44 -11.98
N ILE A 55 -8.31 18.46 -11.75
CA ILE A 55 -8.14 17.31 -12.64
C ILE A 55 -9.36 16.39 -12.63
N VAL A 56 -9.96 16.11 -11.47
CA VAL A 56 -11.21 15.35 -11.37
C VAL A 56 -12.32 16.02 -12.17
N LYS A 57 -12.47 17.35 -12.02
CA LYS A 57 -13.41 18.16 -12.83
C LYS A 57 -13.13 18.04 -14.33
N ALA A 58 -11.88 18.17 -14.75
CA ALA A 58 -11.49 18.11 -16.16
C ALA A 58 -11.73 16.72 -16.77
N ALA A 59 -11.34 15.65 -16.08
CA ALA A 59 -11.55 14.27 -16.52
C ALA A 59 -13.05 13.95 -16.65
N PHE A 60 -13.87 14.47 -15.74
CA PHE A 60 -15.31 14.33 -15.81
C PHE A 60 -15.92 15.10 -16.99
N ASN A 61 -15.52 16.35 -17.20
CA ASN A 61 -15.99 17.17 -18.34
C ASN A 61 -15.62 16.55 -19.69
N ALA A 62 -14.46 15.88 -19.77
CA ALA A 62 -14.05 15.14 -20.95
C ALA A 62 -14.96 13.92 -21.22
N LYS A 63 -15.40 13.19 -20.17
CA LYS A 63 -16.33 12.06 -20.30
C LYS A 63 -17.73 12.48 -20.76
N VAL A 64 -18.22 13.65 -20.34
CA VAL A 64 -19.55 14.17 -20.75
C VAL A 64 -19.55 14.67 -22.20
N SER A 65 -18.42 15.20 -22.69
CA SER A 65 -18.35 15.88 -23.99
C SER A 65 -17.93 15.01 -25.18
N ALA A 66 -17.41 13.79 -24.98
CA ALA A 66 -16.85 13.03 -26.10
C ALA A 66 -16.95 11.50 -25.96
N ASN A 67 -17.74 10.93 -26.87
CA ASN A 67 -17.65 9.54 -27.36
C ASN A 67 -16.43 9.43 -28.30
N VAL A 68 -15.20 9.68 -27.81
CA VAL A 68 -13.99 9.71 -28.64
C VAL A 68 -12.90 8.78 -28.12
N SER A 69 -12.46 7.94 -29.04
CA SER A 69 -11.48 6.88 -28.91
C SER A 69 -10.03 7.35 -28.96
N HIS A 70 -9.22 6.62 -28.19
CA HIS A 70 -7.83 6.21 -28.38
C HIS A 70 -6.67 7.24 -28.37
N SER A 71 -5.66 6.83 -27.58
CA SER A 71 -4.20 7.07 -27.70
C SER A 71 -3.62 8.43 -27.27
N ARG A 72 -3.80 8.83 -26.01
CA ARG A 72 -2.94 9.80 -25.31
C ARG A 72 -2.60 9.42 -23.85
N ASP A 73 -2.46 8.13 -23.58
CA ASP A 73 -2.60 7.56 -22.23
C ASP A 73 -1.42 7.79 -21.28
N THR A 74 -0.23 8.18 -21.75
CA THR A 74 0.94 8.26 -20.86
C THR A 74 1.20 9.64 -20.26
N LEU A 75 0.97 10.72 -21.02
CA LEU A 75 1.20 12.09 -20.54
C LEU A 75 0.04 12.57 -19.65
N ALA A 76 -1.20 12.29 -20.05
CA ALA A 76 -2.38 12.64 -19.24
C ALA A 76 -2.35 11.92 -17.89
N THR A 77 -2.05 10.61 -17.88
CA THR A 77 -1.94 9.82 -16.65
C THR A 77 -0.81 10.32 -15.75
N LYS A 78 0.36 10.65 -16.29
CA LYS A 78 1.45 11.23 -15.47
C LYS A 78 1.09 12.57 -14.84
N THR A 79 0.40 13.44 -15.57
CA THR A 79 -0.08 14.72 -15.03
C THR A 79 -1.08 14.50 -13.89
N VAL A 80 -2.00 13.55 -14.06
CA VAL A 80 -2.97 13.16 -13.02
C VAL A 80 -2.25 12.64 -11.78
N THR A 81 -1.40 11.62 -11.92
CA THR A 81 -0.63 11.03 -10.82
C THR A 81 0.22 12.07 -10.09
N ASN A 82 0.94 12.93 -10.82
CA ASN A 82 1.80 13.94 -10.21
C ASN A 82 1.01 15.00 -9.44
N THR A 83 -0.19 15.35 -9.92
CA THR A 83 -1.05 16.31 -9.22
C THR A 83 -1.64 15.69 -7.96
N ILE A 84 -2.11 14.43 -8.01
CA ILE A 84 -2.55 13.69 -6.81
C ILE A 84 -1.40 13.60 -5.80
N LEU A 85 -0.19 13.26 -6.25
CA LEU A 85 0.99 13.20 -5.42
C LEU A 85 1.30 14.55 -4.76
N THR A 86 1.29 15.63 -5.55
CA THR A 86 1.58 16.99 -5.05
C THR A 86 0.56 17.40 -4.01
N ASP A 87 -0.72 17.20 -4.29
CA ASP A 87 -1.78 17.55 -3.36
C ASP A 87 -1.72 16.72 -2.07
N PHE A 88 -1.43 15.42 -2.18
CA PHE A 88 -1.24 14.55 -1.02
C PHE A 88 -0.04 14.99 -0.17
N VAL A 89 1.09 15.32 -0.79
CA VAL A 89 2.28 15.82 -0.08
C VAL A 89 2.01 17.15 0.61
N ASN A 90 1.21 18.03 0.01
CA ASN A 90 0.83 19.32 0.61
C ASN A 90 -0.09 19.14 1.83
N LEU A 91 -0.96 18.13 1.82
CA LEU A 91 -1.84 17.84 2.96
C LEU A 91 -1.20 16.95 4.03
N LYS A 92 -0.01 16.39 3.79
CA LYS A 92 0.60 15.39 4.68
C LYS A 92 0.74 15.86 6.13
N GLU A 93 1.17 17.10 6.37
CA GLU A 93 1.44 17.60 7.73
C GLU A 93 0.14 17.68 8.52
N LYS A 94 -0.91 18.21 7.91
CA LYS A 94 -2.27 18.22 8.46
C LYS A 94 -2.78 16.81 8.75
N LEU A 95 -2.51 15.85 7.85
CA LEU A 95 -2.90 14.45 8.03
C LEU A 95 -2.13 13.78 9.19
N VAL A 96 -0.86 14.12 9.39
CA VAL A 96 -0.06 13.67 10.54
C VAL A 96 -0.58 14.29 11.84
N GLU A 97 -0.89 15.59 11.86
CA GLU A 97 -1.48 16.28 13.02
C GLU A 97 -2.82 15.65 13.45
N LYS A 98 -3.65 15.28 12.46
CA LYS A 98 -4.91 14.55 12.66
C LYS A 98 -4.73 13.07 13.04
N LYS A 99 -3.49 12.56 13.01
CA LYS A 99 -3.16 11.14 13.22
C LYS A 99 -3.82 10.20 12.20
N THR A 100 -4.11 10.69 11.00
CA THR A 100 -4.63 9.88 9.89
C THR A 100 -3.52 9.05 9.27
N ILE A 101 -2.31 9.62 9.19
CA ILE A 101 -1.13 8.95 8.63
C ILE A 101 0.06 9.08 9.59
N GLU A 102 0.99 8.14 9.49
CA GLU A 102 2.27 8.15 10.21
C GLU A 102 3.45 8.27 9.23
N ILE A 103 4.47 9.02 9.66
CA ILE A 103 5.76 9.11 8.97
C ILE A 103 6.74 8.17 9.67
N LEU A 104 7.14 7.11 8.97
CA LEU A 104 8.04 6.06 9.45
C LEU A 104 9.43 6.26 8.84
N GLU A 105 10.22 7.11 9.49
CA GLU A 105 11.61 7.38 9.10
C GLU A 105 12.60 6.44 9.78
N GLY A 106 13.64 6.03 9.05
CA GLY A 106 14.74 5.22 9.59
C GLY A 106 14.37 3.75 9.85
N TYR A 107 13.22 3.29 9.37
CA TYR A 107 12.86 1.87 9.39
C TYR A 107 13.59 1.13 8.27
N LYS A 108 14.04 -0.08 8.59
CA LYS A 108 14.52 -1.05 7.60
C LYS A 108 13.46 -2.10 7.38
N VAL A 109 13.24 -2.45 6.12
CA VAL A 109 12.20 -3.41 5.71
C VAL A 109 12.83 -4.71 5.23
N THR A 110 12.18 -5.82 5.52
CA THR A 110 12.56 -7.14 5.01
C THR A 110 11.31 -8.01 4.82
N ALA A 111 11.32 -8.89 3.84
CA ALA A 111 10.30 -9.92 3.75
C ALA A 111 10.58 -11.01 4.79
N LEU A 112 9.54 -11.45 5.50
CA LEU A 112 9.64 -12.61 6.39
C LEU A 112 9.91 -13.86 5.55
N LYS A 113 10.84 -14.71 5.98
CA LYS A 113 11.11 -15.97 5.29
C LYS A 113 9.81 -16.79 5.19
N ASP A 114 9.61 -17.45 4.05
CA ASP A 114 8.44 -18.31 3.77
C ASP A 114 7.09 -17.55 3.74
N SER A 115 7.11 -16.21 3.63
CA SER A 115 5.91 -15.40 3.34
C SER A 115 5.64 -15.27 1.84
N PHE A 116 4.43 -14.81 1.50
CA PHE A 116 4.11 -14.46 0.11
C PHE A 116 5.02 -13.35 -0.45
N ALA A 117 5.40 -12.36 0.36
CA ALA A 117 6.33 -11.30 -0.05
C ALA A 117 7.71 -11.86 -0.39
N PHE A 118 8.21 -12.80 0.43
CA PHE A 118 9.47 -13.49 0.15
C PHE A 118 9.35 -14.29 -1.15
N MET A 119 8.29 -15.09 -1.31
CA MET A 119 8.08 -15.87 -2.53
C MET A 119 8.00 -14.96 -3.77
N LYS A 120 7.26 -13.85 -3.70
CA LYS A 120 7.13 -12.88 -4.79
C LYS A 120 8.45 -12.23 -5.17
N MET A 121 9.31 -11.93 -4.20
CA MET A 121 10.66 -11.38 -4.46
C MET A 121 11.53 -12.31 -5.30
N TYR A 122 11.35 -13.63 -5.18
CA TYR A 122 12.21 -14.63 -5.86
C TYR A 122 11.52 -15.38 -7.00
N ALA A 123 10.19 -15.31 -7.12
CA ALA A 123 9.42 -15.96 -8.19
C ALA A 123 9.98 -15.71 -9.61
N PRO A 124 10.46 -14.50 -9.97
CA PRO A 124 11.07 -14.28 -11.28
C PRO A 124 12.30 -15.17 -11.55
N TYR A 125 13.08 -15.51 -10.53
CA TYR A 125 14.27 -16.37 -10.68
C TYR A 125 13.92 -17.86 -10.77
N MET A 126 12.75 -18.28 -10.28
CA MET A 126 12.29 -19.67 -10.39
C MET A 126 12.16 -20.12 -11.85
N LYS A 127 11.87 -19.17 -12.76
CA LYS A 127 11.81 -19.42 -14.21
C LYS A 127 13.16 -19.90 -14.79
N ILE A 128 14.28 -19.48 -14.21
CA ILE A 128 15.64 -19.81 -14.69
C ILE A 128 15.96 -21.29 -14.43
N PHE A 129 15.55 -21.82 -13.28
CA PHE A 129 15.99 -23.14 -12.82
C PHE A 129 15.46 -24.31 -13.68
N ARG A 130 14.35 -24.12 -14.41
CA ARG A 130 13.83 -25.12 -15.38
C ARG A 130 14.67 -25.21 -16.65
N GLU A 131 15.40 -24.18 -17.05
CA GLU A 131 16.21 -24.18 -18.27
C GLU A 131 17.58 -24.81 -18.00
N GLY A 132 17.62 -26.15 -17.94
CA GLY A 132 18.88 -26.91 -18.08
C GLY A 132 19.50 -27.49 -16.80
N SER A 133 18.74 -27.67 -15.71
CA SER A 133 19.24 -28.41 -14.54
C SER A 133 18.56 -29.78 -14.37
N GLU A 134 19.37 -30.84 -14.28
CA GLU A 134 18.92 -32.23 -14.01
C GLU A 134 18.32 -32.38 -12.59
N ALA A 135 18.57 -31.41 -11.71
CA ALA A 135 18.12 -31.40 -10.31
C ALA A 135 16.61 -31.15 -10.12
N ILE A 136 15.85 -30.95 -11.20
CA ILE A 136 14.45 -30.45 -11.15
C ILE A 136 13.48 -31.42 -11.83
N GLU A 137 13.90 -32.66 -12.13
CA GLU A 137 12.98 -33.69 -12.65
C GLU A 137 11.73 -33.87 -11.76
N GLU A 138 11.89 -33.78 -10.44
CA GLU A 138 10.80 -33.89 -9.45
C GLU A 138 9.85 -32.68 -9.41
N LEU A 139 10.25 -31.54 -9.99
CA LEU A 139 9.45 -30.29 -10.02
C LEU A 139 8.97 -29.96 -11.45
N LYS A 140 9.15 -30.86 -12.42
CA LYS A 140 8.69 -30.70 -13.81
C LYS A 140 7.17 -30.49 -13.92
N ASP A 141 6.41 -31.06 -12.98
CA ASP A 141 4.94 -30.97 -12.93
C ASP A 141 4.44 -29.68 -12.28
N LEU A 142 5.31 -28.88 -11.65
CA LEU A 142 4.95 -27.57 -11.14
C LEU A 142 5.09 -26.52 -12.25
N ASP A 143 4.05 -25.71 -12.41
CA ASP A 143 4.03 -24.58 -13.33
C ASP A 143 4.84 -23.39 -12.78
N LEU A 144 6.16 -23.58 -12.72
CA LEU A 144 7.12 -22.57 -12.27
C LEU A 144 7.19 -21.36 -13.22
N GLN A 145 6.66 -21.48 -14.45
CA GLN A 145 6.65 -20.40 -15.43
C GLN A 145 5.67 -19.28 -15.03
N ASN A 146 4.57 -19.66 -14.38
CA ASN A 146 3.47 -18.74 -14.08
C ASN A 146 3.39 -18.35 -12.60
N VAL A 147 4.28 -18.84 -11.73
CA VAL A 147 4.27 -18.51 -10.29
C VAL A 147 4.24 -17.00 -10.05
N ASP A 148 5.04 -16.22 -10.77
CA ASP A 148 5.08 -14.77 -10.59
C ASP A 148 3.74 -14.09 -10.96
N GLU A 149 3.07 -14.59 -12.01
CA GLU A 149 1.78 -14.10 -12.49
C GLU A 149 0.65 -14.51 -11.54
N ILE A 150 0.67 -15.76 -11.08
CA ILE A 150 -0.26 -16.29 -10.08
C ILE A 150 -0.18 -15.47 -8.80
N LEU A 151 1.03 -15.22 -8.29
CA LEU A 151 1.22 -14.41 -7.09
C LEU A 151 0.70 -12.98 -7.31
N THR A 152 0.98 -12.36 -8.46
CA THR A 152 0.48 -11.03 -8.81
C THR A 152 -1.05 -10.96 -8.78
N ALA A 153 -1.72 -12.02 -9.28
CA ALA A 153 -3.17 -12.10 -9.32
C ALA A 153 -3.79 -12.48 -7.96
N ALA A 154 -3.07 -13.27 -7.15
CA ALA A 154 -3.59 -13.82 -5.90
C ALA A 154 -3.63 -12.81 -4.76
N LYS A 155 -2.70 -11.83 -4.74
CA LYS A 155 -2.55 -10.91 -3.62
C LYS A 155 -2.24 -9.49 -4.12
N GLY A 156 -3.06 -8.52 -3.73
CA GLY A 156 -2.88 -7.12 -4.13
C GLY A 156 -1.80 -6.39 -3.31
N TYR A 157 -1.69 -6.72 -2.02
CA TYR A 157 -0.73 -6.14 -1.09
C TYR A 157 0.24 -7.19 -0.59
N TYR A 158 1.50 -6.82 -0.39
CA TYR A 158 2.52 -7.71 0.15
C TYR A 158 3.13 -7.13 1.41
N GLU A 159 3.21 -7.97 2.45
CA GLU A 159 3.64 -7.60 3.79
C GLU A 159 5.15 -7.73 3.95
N MET A 160 5.79 -6.64 4.37
CA MET A 160 7.18 -6.62 4.81
C MET A 160 7.27 -6.20 6.27
N VAL A 161 8.13 -6.86 7.03
CA VAL A 161 8.42 -6.47 8.41
C VAL A 161 9.36 -5.27 8.39
N ALA A 162 8.97 -4.20 9.06
CA ALA A 162 9.76 -3.00 9.23
C ALA A 162 10.25 -2.90 10.67
N PHE A 163 11.54 -2.66 10.86
CA PHE A 163 12.16 -2.59 12.18
C PHE A 163 12.97 -1.31 12.37
N LYS A 164 12.86 -0.71 13.56
CA LYS A 164 13.66 0.42 14.03
C LYS A 164 13.78 0.39 15.55
N ASN A 165 14.98 0.44 16.10
CA ASN A 165 15.23 0.57 17.56
C ASN A 165 14.37 -0.37 18.43
N GLN A 166 14.32 -1.66 18.07
CA GLN A 166 13.50 -2.71 18.74
C GLN A 166 11.98 -2.61 18.56
N LYS A 167 11.47 -1.60 17.84
CA LYS A 167 10.08 -1.56 17.39
C LYS A 167 9.95 -2.25 16.04
N GLU A 168 9.06 -3.24 15.97
CA GLU A 168 8.65 -3.90 14.73
C GLU A 168 7.21 -3.47 14.37
N VAL A 169 6.98 -3.24 13.09
CA VAL A 169 5.67 -3.02 12.48
C VAL A 169 5.62 -3.75 11.13
N VAL A 170 4.45 -3.91 10.56
CA VAL A 170 4.26 -4.53 9.24
C VAL A 170 3.81 -3.47 8.24
N LEU A 171 4.52 -3.38 7.12
CA LEU A 171 4.22 -2.49 6.01
C LEU A 171 3.69 -3.30 4.84
N ARG A 172 2.49 -2.95 4.36
CA ARG A 172 1.88 -3.54 3.17
C ARG A 172 2.14 -2.66 1.97
N PHE A 173 2.60 -3.29 0.89
CA PHE A 173 2.90 -2.63 -0.38
C PHE A 173 2.02 -3.18 -1.49
N ASN A 174 1.30 -2.29 -2.18
CA ASN A 174 0.66 -2.60 -3.44
C ASN A 174 1.73 -2.76 -4.53
N ILE A 175 1.90 -3.98 -5.05
CA ILE A 175 2.98 -4.25 -6.04
C ILE A 175 2.83 -3.46 -7.35
N ASN A 176 1.65 -2.94 -7.63
CA ASN A 176 1.40 -2.12 -8.83
C ASN A 176 1.73 -0.63 -8.61
N ALA A 177 2.06 -0.22 -7.39
CA ALA A 177 2.31 1.18 -7.02
C ALA A 177 3.80 1.59 -7.05
N PHE A 178 4.71 0.66 -7.36
CA PHE A 178 6.14 0.98 -7.54
C PHE A 178 6.36 1.89 -8.75
N LYS A 179 7.27 2.85 -8.60
CA LYS A 179 7.66 3.79 -9.67
C LYS A 179 9.02 3.40 -10.23
N ASN A 180 9.33 3.87 -11.45
CA ASN A 180 10.68 3.77 -12.03
C ASN A 180 11.30 2.36 -12.04
N ALA A 181 10.48 1.33 -12.24
CA ALA A 181 10.88 -0.08 -12.26
C ALA A 181 11.50 -0.61 -10.95
N TYR A 182 11.22 0.03 -9.82
CA TYR A 182 11.54 -0.53 -8.51
C TYR A 182 10.66 -1.73 -8.17
N MET A 183 11.18 -2.64 -7.35
CA MET A 183 10.49 -3.84 -6.91
C MET A 183 10.64 -4.05 -5.39
N LEU A 184 9.88 -5.00 -4.82
CA LEU A 184 10.00 -5.41 -3.42
C LEU A 184 11.44 -5.78 -3.02
N THR A 185 12.20 -6.37 -3.94
CA THR A 185 13.60 -6.78 -3.76
C THR A 185 14.57 -5.62 -3.51
N ASP A 186 14.20 -4.41 -3.90
CA ASP A 186 15.04 -3.22 -3.76
C ASP A 186 14.90 -2.58 -2.37
N LEU A 187 13.71 -2.65 -1.78
CA LEU A 187 13.38 -1.91 -0.55
C LEU A 187 14.32 -2.19 0.63
N PRO A 188 14.75 -3.44 0.92
CA PRO A 188 15.66 -3.71 2.02
C PRO A 188 17.01 -2.99 1.91
N LYS A 189 17.43 -2.63 0.69
CA LYS A 189 18.71 -2.00 0.39
C LYS A 189 18.66 -0.48 0.43
N MET A 190 17.49 0.12 0.65
CA MET A 190 17.28 1.57 0.58
C MET A 190 17.15 2.20 1.97
N ASN A 191 17.36 3.52 2.02
CA ASN A 191 17.04 4.37 3.16
C ASN A 191 15.78 5.17 2.82
N LEU A 192 14.62 4.58 3.10
CA LEU A 192 13.32 5.13 2.74
C LEU A 192 12.66 5.82 3.93
N THR A 193 11.88 6.84 3.61
CA THR A 193 10.85 7.39 4.48
C THR A 193 9.52 6.88 3.97
N PHE A 194 8.74 6.24 4.84
CA PHE A 194 7.41 5.75 4.49
C PHE A 194 6.35 6.67 5.10
N VAL A 195 5.37 7.05 4.29
CA VAL A 195 4.13 7.66 4.74
C VAL A 195 3.06 6.60 4.63
N ALA A 196 2.46 6.24 5.75
CA ALA A 196 1.59 5.07 5.82
C ALA A 196 0.39 5.33 6.73
N ILE A 197 -0.71 4.61 6.50
CA ILE A 197 -1.92 4.66 7.32
C ILE A 197 -2.02 3.36 8.12
N GLU A 198 -2.31 3.45 9.41
CA GLU A 198 -2.56 2.28 10.25
C GLU A 198 -3.90 1.65 9.87
N VAL A 199 -3.89 0.35 9.58
CA VAL A 199 -5.06 -0.39 9.06
C VAL A 199 -5.46 -1.57 9.95
N GLY A 200 -4.66 -1.89 10.96
CA GLY A 200 -4.97 -2.91 11.95
C GLY A 200 -3.73 -3.42 12.65
N ASP A 201 -3.83 -4.62 13.20
CA ASP A 201 -2.74 -5.34 13.85
C ASP A 201 -2.71 -6.79 13.34
N CYS A 202 -1.53 -7.42 13.30
CA CYS A 202 -1.37 -8.83 12.99
C CYS A 202 -0.29 -9.49 13.85
N ASN A 203 -0.29 -10.82 13.94
CA ASN A 203 0.86 -11.54 14.46
C ASN A 203 1.90 -11.73 13.35
N LYS A 204 3.17 -11.80 13.72
CA LYS A 204 4.26 -11.99 12.75
C LYS A 204 4.15 -13.35 12.05
N GLU A 205 3.69 -14.36 12.79
CA GLU A 205 3.47 -15.72 12.32
C GLU A 205 2.34 -15.78 11.30
N ASP A 206 1.37 -14.87 11.36
CA ASP A 206 0.27 -14.80 10.40
C ASP A 206 0.77 -14.42 8.99
N LEU A 207 1.98 -13.87 8.87
CA LEU A 207 2.61 -13.55 7.58
C LEU A 207 3.28 -14.76 6.90
N ILE A 208 3.37 -15.90 7.60
CA ILE A 208 3.92 -17.12 7.03
C ILE A 208 2.87 -17.69 6.08
N MET A 209 3.28 -17.98 4.84
CA MET A 209 2.35 -18.39 3.77
C MET A 209 1.47 -19.59 4.17
N GLN A 210 2.04 -20.56 4.88
CA GLN A 210 1.31 -21.74 5.36
C GLN A 210 0.18 -21.34 6.32
N ASN A 211 0.42 -20.36 7.19
CA ASN A 211 -0.58 -19.88 8.15
C ASN A 211 -1.66 -19.05 7.45
N GLU A 212 -1.29 -18.18 6.51
CA GLU A 212 -2.25 -17.43 5.68
C GLU A 212 -3.19 -18.37 4.90
N LEU A 213 -2.65 -19.45 4.32
CA LEU A 213 -3.43 -20.41 3.54
C LEU A 213 -4.27 -21.36 4.40
N SER A 214 -3.89 -21.61 5.64
CA SER A 214 -4.63 -22.50 6.55
C SER A 214 -5.97 -21.90 6.98
N GLY A 215 -6.18 -20.60 6.79
CA GLY A 215 -7.45 -19.93 7.13
C GLY A 215 -7.71 -19.83 8.64
N ASP A 216 -6.78 -20.32 9.48
CA ASP A 216 -6.76 -20.07 10.92
C ASP A 216 -6.42 -18.59 11.14
N SER A 217 -7.42 -17.72 10.93
CA SER A 217 -7.43 -16.43 11.61
C SER A 217 -7.26 -16.71 13.09
N PRO A 218 -6.45 -15.94 13.84
CA PRO A 218 -6.45 -16.04 15.29
C PRO A 218 -7.86 -15.69 15.77
N SER A 219 -8.66 -16.73 15.97
CA SER A 219 -9.96 -16.62 16.58
C SER A 219 -9.72 -15.92 17.92
N VAL A 220 -10.48 -14.86 18.15
CA VAL A 220 -10.56 -14.19 19.46
C VAL A 220 -10.93 -15.22 20.57
N ASP A 221 -11.42 -16.41 20.19
CA ASP A 221 -11.70 -17.55 21.06
C ASP A 221 -10.50 -18.41 21.47
N SER A 222 -9.40 -18.45 20.70
CA SER A 222 -8.19 -19.18 21.12
C SER A 222 -7.54 -18.59 22.39
N LEU A 223 -7.87 -17.34 22.72
CA LEU A 223 -7.47 -16.65 23.95
C LEU A 223 -8.39 -16.94 25.16
N LYS A 224 -9.56 -17.55 24.97
CA LYS A 224 -10.54 -17.78 26.06
C LYS A 224 -10.69 -19.24 26.49
N VAL A 225 -10.46 -20.21 25.61
CA VAL A 225 -10.68 -21.63 25.96
C VAL A 225 -9.58 -22.18 26.88
N SER A 226 -8.33 -21.76 26.69
CA SER A 226 -7.20 -22.15 27.55
C SER A 226 -7.24 -21.50 28.94
N ALA A 227 -7.98 -20.39 29.11
CA ALA A 227 -8.18 -19.73 30.40
C ALA A 227 -9.32 -20.34 31.24
N ILE A 228 -10.22 -21.11 30.62
CA ILE A 228 -11.40 -21.70 31.29
C ILE A 228 -11.19 -23.17 31.64
N MET A 229 -10.36 -23.91 30.90
CA MET A 229 -10.10 -25.32 31.15
C MET A 229 -8.71 -25.49 31.76
N GLY A 230 -8.65 -25.48 33.10
CA GLY A 230 -7.43 -25.51 33.93
C GLY A 230 -6.58 -26.77 33.81
N ASN A 231 -6.04 -27.06 32.63
CA ASN A 231 -4.98 -28.02 32.43
C ASN A 231 -3.64 -27.29 32.36
N ASN A 232 -2.91 -27.35 33.47
CA ASN A 232 -1.51 -26.96 33.58
C ASN A 232 -0.65 -27.78 32.62
N GLN A 233 -0.45 -27.28 31.42
CA GLN A 233 0.82 -27.42 30.71
C GLN A 233 1.15 -26.05 30.15
N VAL A 234 2.15 -25.42 30.76
CA VAL A 234 2.74 -24.17 30.30
C VAL A 234 3.83 -24.54 29.28
N PRO A 235 3.68 -24.27 27.98
CA PRO A 235 4.82 -23.93 27.17
C PRO A 235 5.23 -22.51 27.55
N GLN A 236 6.53 -22.35 27.76
CA GLN A 236 7.17 -21.13 28.24
C GLN A 236 6.82 -19.89 27.39
N ASN A 237 6.52 -18.79 28.09
CA ASN A 237 6.65 -17.38 27.69
C ASN A 237 6.90 -17.09 26.21
N GLY A 238 5.82 -16.85 25.47
CA GLY A 238 5.84 -15.99 24.29
C GLY A 238 4.70 -15.01 24.43
N THR A 239 4.97 -13.78 24.86
CA THR A 239 3.98 -12.69 24.75
C THR A 239 3.67 -12.57 23.27
N ILE A 240 2.46 -12.96 22.85
CA ILE A 240 1.99 -12.77 21.47
C ILE A 240 1.99 -11.26 21.22
N THR A 241 3.07 -10.76 20.62
CA THR A 241 3.29 -9.34 20.43
C THR A 241 2.67 -8.99 19.09
N LYS A 242 1.44 -8.48 19.14
CA LYS A 242 0.76 -7.97 17.95
C LYS A 242 1.58 -6.82 17.35
N LEU A 243 1.82 -6.90 16.06
CA LEU A 243 2.50 -5.87 15.28
C LEU A 243 1.44 -4.99 14.61
N LYS A 244 1.64 -3.67 14.70
CA LYS A 244 0.83 -2.73 13.94
C LYS A 244 1.02 -2.93 12.45
N LEU A 245 -0.08 -2.92 11.72
CA LEU A 245 -0.15 -3.10 10.28
C LEU A 245 -0.46 -1.77 9.62
N TYR A 246 0.34 -1.42 8.61
CA TYR A 246 0.19 -0.18 7.87
C TYR A 246 0.12 -0.41 6.36
N ASP A 247 -0.77 0.31 5.68
CA ASP A 247 -0.71 0.46 4.23
C ASP A 247 0.21 1.62 3.87
N VAL A 248 1.26 1.33 3.10
CA VAL A 248 2.15 2.38 2.61
C VAL A 248 1.43 3.13 1.50
N ILE A 249 1.38 4.46 1.62
CA ILE A 249 0.80 5.35 0.61
C ILE A 249 1.92 5.95 -0.25
N LEU A 250 3.01 6.37 0.38
CA LEU A 250 4.15 7.00 -0.29
C LEU A 250 5.46 6.52 0.33
N ALA A 251 6.44 6.18 -0.50
CA ALA A 251 7.81 5.92 -0.04
C ALA A 251 8.85 6.56 -0.96
N GLY A 252 9.89 7.15 -0.36
CA GLY A 252 10.95 7.82 -1.09
C GLY A 252 12.20 8.12 -0.29
N ILE A 253 13.21 8.65 -0.99
CA ILE A 253 14.52 8.97 -0.43
C ILE A 253 14.58 10.45 -0.02
N GLY A 254 15.06 10.69 1.21
CA GLY A 254 15.22 12.02 1.80
C GLY A 254 13.95 12.56 2.44
N GLU A 255 14.12 13.66 3.19
CA GLU A 255 13.02 14.31 3.91
C GLU A 255 11.93 14.83 2.97
N ILE A 256 10.71 14.86 3.48
CA ILE A 256 9.56 15.37 2.75
C ILE A 256 9.50 16.91 2.88
N GLN A 257 10.44 17.62 2.24
CA GLN A 257 10.37 19.08 2.16
C GLN A 257 9.07 19.52 1.47
N ASN A 258 8.36 20.47 2.08
CA ASN A 258 7.35 21.27 1.39
C ASN A 258 8.10 22.28 0.51
N GLU A 259 7.64 22.50 -0.73
CA GLU A 259 8.07 23.70 -1.46
C GLU A 259 7.44 24.90 -0.73
N ASP A 260 8.29 25.77 -0.17
CA ASP A 260 7.92 27.10 0.34
C ASP A 260 7.56 28.04 -0.83
#